data_AF-D7V0M1-F1
#
_entry.id   AF-D7V0M1-F1
#
_cell.length_a   1.000
_cell.length_b   1.000
_cell.length_c   1.000
_cell.angle_alpha   90.00
_cell.angle_beta   90.00
_cell.angle_gamma   90.00
#
_symmetry.space_group_name_H-M   'P 1'
#
loop_
_entity.id
_entity.type
_entity.pdbx_description
1 polymer ?
#
loop_
_entity_poly.entity_id
_entity_poly.type
_entity_poly.pdbx_seq_one_letter_code
_entity_poly.pdbx_strand_id
1 'polypeptide(L)' 'MIGSQKIHQDCLAEVYKELAEIVGLETMLKLYDVLKGQQLNFPTRLYASDKVKKNR' A
#
# COMPACT_ATOMS: atom_id res chain seq x y z
N MET A 1 3.89 -8.44 23.87
CA MET A 1 4.89 -8.11 22.84
C MET A 1 4.77 -9.15 21.75
N ILE A 2 4.01 -8.87 20.70
CA ILE A 2 3.80 -9.85 19.61
C ILE A 2 5.09 -9.84 18.81
N GLY A 3 5.84 -10.95 18.90
CA GLY A 3 7.15 -11.09 18.32
C GLY A 3 7.14 -10.85 16.82
N SER A 4 8.28 -10.38 16.31
CA SER A 4 8.58 -10.23 14.90
C SER A 4 8.41 -11.55 14.16
N GLN A 5 7.17 -11.90 13.80
CA GLN A 5 6.93 -12.87 12.76
C GLN A 5 7.52 -12.24 11.50
N LYS A 6 8.66 -12.76 11.07
CA LYS A 6 9.18 -12.49 9.73
C LYS A 6 8.16 -13.08 8.76
N ILE A 7 7.11 -12.32 8.45
CA ILE A 7 6.19 -12.66 7.39
C ILE A 7 7.05 -12.71 6.14
N HIS A 8 7.34 -13.92 5.66
CA HIS A 8 8.05 -14.07 4.42
C HIS A 8 7.12 -13.58 3.31
N GLN A 9 7.63 -12.67 2.48
CA GLN A 9 6.92 -12.12 1.33
C GLN A 9 6.31 -13.23 0.47
N ASP A 10 6.92 -14.43 0.48
CA ASP A 10 6.44 -15.63 -0.21
C ASP A 10 5.03 -16.09 0.18
N CYS A 11 4.57 -15.76 1.39
CA CYS A 11 3.24 -16.14 1.88
C CYS A 11 2.14 -15.11 1.53
N LEU A 12 2.50 -13.96 0.94
CA LEU A 12 1.54 -12.97 0.51
C LEU A 12 0.85 -13.41 -0.78
N ALA A 13 -0.42 -13.03 -0.96
CA ALA A 13 -1.07 -13.17 -2.26
C ALA A 13 -0.29 -12.36 -3.31
N GLU A 14 -0.35 -12.77 -4.58
CA GLU A 14 0.44 -12.20 -5.67
C GLU A 14 0.32 -10.66 -5.74
N VAL A 15 -0.90 -10.12 -5.67
CA VAL A 15 -1.15 -8.66 -5.62
C VAL A 15 -0.41 -7.99 -4.45
N TYR A 16 -0.38 -8.62 -3.29
CA TYR A 16 0.33 -8.09 -2.12
C TYR A 16 1.85 -8.30 -2.20
N LYS A 17 2.32 -9.31 -2.93
CA LYS A 17 3.75 -9.45 -3.28
C LYS A 17 4.18 -8.30 -4.17
N GLU A 18 3.48 -8.05 -5.27
CA GLU A 18 3.77 -6.96 -6.19
C GLU A 18 3.76 -5.61 -5.48
N LEU A 19 2.73 -5.35 -4.65
CA LEU A 19 2.67 -4.13 -3.85
C LEU A 19 3.81 -4.05 -2.81
N ALA A 20 4.11 -5.14 -2.09
CA ALA A 20 5.22 -5.18 -1.15
C ALA A 20 6.59 -5.00 -1.82
N GLU A 21 6.74 -5.39 -3.08
CA GLU A 21 7.95 -5.17 -3.87
C GLU A 21 8.13 -3.69 -4.22
N ILE A 22 7.03 -2.99 -4.49
CA ILE A 22 7.02 -1.56 -4.83
C ILE A 22 7.21 -0.68 -3.59
N VAL A 23 6.46 -0.93 -2.50
CA VAL A 23 6.44 -0.04 -1.31
C VAL A 23 7.21 -0.56 -0.10
N GLY A 24 7.69 -1.80 -0.17
CA GLY A 24 8.30 -2.52 0.95
C GLY A 24 7.29 -3.27 1.81
N LEU A 25 7.70 -4.42 2.34
CA LEU A 25 6.85 -5.32 3.14
C LEU A 25 6.25 -4.63 4.38
N GLU A 26 7.04 -3.87 5.13
CA GLU A 26 6.55 -3.21 6.35
C GLU A 26 5.45 -2.19 6.05
N THR A 27 5.62 -1.42 4.97
CA THR A 27 4.62 -0.45 4.51
C THR A 27 3.36 -1.16 4.02
N MET A 28 3.54 -2.26 3.27
CA MET A 28 2.42 -3.07 2.77
C MET A 28 1.59 -3.67 3.91
N LEU A 29 2.23 -4.16 4.98
CA LEU A 29 1.52 -4.68 6.16
C LEU A 29 0.69 -3.60 6.85
N LYS A 30 1.23 -2.37 6.98
CA LYS A 30 0.48 -1.22 7.52
C LYS A 30 -0.70 -0.84 6.62
N LEU A 31 -0.50 -0.81 5.30
CA LEU A 31 -1.56 -0.56 4.32
C LEU A 31 -2.65 -1.62 4.42
N TYR A 32 -2.27 -2.90 4.48
CA TYR A 32 -3.22 -4.00 4.60
C TYR A 32 -4.05 -3.88 5.89
N ASP A 33 -3.44 -3.55 7.02
CA ASP A 33 -4.18 -3.44 8.27
C ASP A 33 -5.28 -2.38 8.22
N VAL A 34 -5.03 -1.27 7.50
CA VAL A 34 -5.99 -0.16 7.34
C VAL A 34 -7.00 -0.41 6.22
N LEU A 35 -6.58 -1.03 5.12
CA LEU A 35 -7.35 -1.11 3.88
C LEU A 35 -8.04 -2.46 3.66
N LYS A 36 -7.70 -3.50 4.44
CA LYS A 36 -8.34 -4.82 4.33
C LYS A 36 -9.86 -4.71 4.46
N GLY A 37 -10.58 -5.33 3.52
CA GLY A 37 -12.04 -5.29 3.47
C GLY A 37 -12.62 -4.03 2.81
N GLN A 38 -11.79 -3.08 2.38
CA GLN A 38 -12.22 -1.94 1.57
C GLN A 38 -11.97 -2.19 0.09
N GLN A 39 -12.90 -1.77 -0.77
CA GLN A 39 -12.70 -1.77 -2.21
C GLN A 39 -12.05 -0.44 -2.61
N LEU A 40 -10.76 -0.48 -2.96
CA LEU A 40 -10.03 0.69 -3.45
C LEU A 40 -10.17 0.81 -4.96
N ASN A 41 -10.64 1.97 -5.41
CA ASN A 41 -10.50 2.38 -6.80
C ASN A 41 -9.38 3.39 -6.87
N PHE A 42 -8.26 3.03 -7.48
CA PHE A 42 -7.15 3.95 -7.67
C PHE A 42 -7.54 5.00 -8.71
N PRO A 43 -7.69 6.28 -8.33
CA PRO A 43 -8.01 7.33 -9.30
C PRO A 43 -6.83 7.51 -10.25
N THR A 44 -7.13 7.77 -11.53
CA THR A 44 -6.12 8.07 -12.55
C THR A 44 -5.36 9.37 -12.30
N ARG A 45 -5.93 10.27 -11.48
CA ARG A 45 -5.24 11.49 -11.03
C ARG A 45 -4.54 11.21 -9.72
N LEU A 46 -3.21 11.19 -9.77
CA LEU A 46 -2.37 11.06 -8.57
C LEU A 46 -2.52 12.27 -7.64
N TYR A 47 -2.67 13.47 -8.21
CA TYR A 47 -2.75 14.70 -7.43
C TYR A 47 -4.17 15.25 -7.36
N ALA A 48 -4.56 15.66 -6.15
CA ALA A 48 -5.79 16.40 -5.93
C ALA A 48 -5.66 17.79 -6.57
N SER A 49 -6.61 18.14 -7.45
CA SER A 49 -6.54 19.36 -8.25
C SER A 49 -6.60 20.64 -7.41
N ASP A 50 -7.14 20.57 -6.19
CA ASP A 50 -7.15 21.66 -5.20
C ASP A 50 -5.81 21.82 -4.47
N LYS A 51 -4.95 20.79 -4.46
CA LYS A 51 -3.67 20.78 -3.74
C LYS A 51 -2.47 21.11 -4.61
N VAL A 52 -2.59 21.04 -5.94
CA VAL A 52 -1.51 21.38 -6.86
C VAL A 52 -1.68 22.82 -7.35
N LYS A 53 -0.92 23.75 -6.75
CA LYS A 53 -0.75 25.07 -7.36
C LYS A 53 0.00 24.90 -8.68
N LYS A 54 -0.66 25.28 -9.77
CA LYS A 54 -0.05 25.38 -11.10
C LYS A 54 1.01 26.48 -11.02
N ASN A 55 2.29 26.10 -10.93
CA ASN A 55 3.36 27.08 -11.12
C ASN A 55 3.24 27.61 -12.55
N ARG A 56 2.97 28.92 -12.67
CA ARG A 56 2.83 29.64 -13.93
C ARG A 56 4.09 30.47 -14.15
#